data_AF-A0A8J3VDT3-F1
#
_entry.id   AF-A0A8J3VDT3-F1
#
_cell.length_a   1.000
_cell.length_b   1.000
_cell.length_c   1.000
_cell.angle_alpha   90.00
_cell.angle_beta   90.00
_cell.angle_gamma   90.00
#
_symmetry.space_group_name_H-M   'P 1'
#
loop_
_entity.id
_entity.type
_entity.pdbx_description
1 polymer ?
#
loop_
_entity_poly.entity_id
_entity_poly.type
_entity_poly.pdbx_seq_one_letter_code
_entity_poly.pdbx_strand_id
1 'polypeptide(L)'
;MSEDLSSRERVVLLTLLLHGPILSNSKKEAFRLRLAAPERDRLNALGLIVSVKAGSYRHRLTEAGHQWCLRELASGRARAGDSRLERNFYALLGAVRGRVDLPSMFSLTGGQPDQQMELAACAAYRRLRSEARGGVSLADLLDGLQAALRQSTH
;
A
#
# COMPACT_ATOMS: atom_id res chain seq x y z
N MET A 1 -5.63 3.78 -23.01
CA MET A 1 -5.99 5.17 -22.67
C MET A 1 -5.36 5.50 -21.32
N SER A 2 -4.21 6.17 -21.30
CA SER A 2 -3.58 6.62 -20.05
C SER A 2 -4.25 7.93 -19.68
N GLU A 3 -5.20 7.88 -18.74
CA GLU A 3 -5.76 9.10 -18.17
C GLU A 3 -4.65 9.85 -17.41
N ASP A 4 -4.35 11.07 -17.83
CA ASP A 4 -3.35 11.90 -17.17
C ASP A 4 -3.88 12.38 -15.82
N LEU A 5 -3.57 11.59 -14.78
CA LEU A 5 -3.69 11.99 -13.40
C LEU A 5 -2.57 12.97 -13.05
N SER A 6 -2.92 14.04 -12.36
CA SER A 6 -1.95 14.97 -11.80
C SER A 6 -1.02 14.26 -10.81
N SER A 7 0.17 14.81 -10.61
CA SER A 7 1.14 14.24 -9.66
C SER A 7 0.56 14.08 -8.26
N ARG A 8 -0.30 15.00 -7.83
CA ARG A 8 -0.98 14.91 -6.53
C ARG A 8 -1.99 13.76 -6.48
N GLU A 9 -2.82 13.59 -7.51
CA GLU A 9 -3.75 12.46 -7.60
C GLU A 9 -3.00 11.12 -7.57
N ARG A 10 -1.89 11.01 -8.32
CA ARG A 10 -1.01 9.84 -8.31
C ARG A 10 -0.45 9.54 -6.92
N VAL A 11 0.10 10.56 -6.24
CA VAL A 11 0.65 10.40 -4.88
C VAL A 11 -0.44 9.97 -3.89
N VAL A 12 -1.66 10.50 -4.00
CA VAL A 12 -2.77 10.07 -3.14
C VAL A 12 -3.11 8.60 -3.35
N LEU A 13 -3.20 8.13 -4.61
CA LEU A 13 -3.50 6.73 -4.91
C LEU A 13 -2.41 5.79 -4.38
N LEU A 14 -1.14 6.14 -4.59
CA LEU A 14 0.00 5.38 -4.06
C LEU A 14 0.04 5.39 -2.52
N THR A 15 -0.33 6.50 -1.89
CA THR A 15 -0.41 6.60 -0.43
C THR A 15 -1.52 5.70 0.12
N LEU A 16 -2.68 5.65 -0.55
CA LEU A 16 -3.78 4.77 -0.17
C LEU A 16 -3.41 3.29 -0.35
N LEU A 17 -2.60 2.95 -1.37
CA LEU A 17 -2.07 1.60 -1.56
C LEU A 17 -1.20 1.18 -0.36
N LEU A 18 -0.34 2.08 0.12
CA LEU A 18 0.61 1.83 1.21
C LEU A 18 -0.04 1.71 2.59
N HIS A 19 -1.10 2.48 2.85
CA HIS A 19 -1.67 2.62 4.20
C HIS A 19 -2.94 1.79 4.43
N GLY A 20 -3.27 0.92 3.47
CA GLY A 20 -4.45 0.08 3.53
C GLY A 20 -5.77 0.84 3.33
N PRO A 21 -6.91 0.12 3.34
CA PRO A 21 -8.15 0.55 2.72
C PRO A 21 -8.88 1.74 3.39
N ILE A 22 -8.39 2.31 4.49
CA ILE A 22 -9.12 3.38 5.19
C ILE A 22 -8.16 4.43 5.75
N LEU A 23 -8.00 5.54 5.02
CA LEU A 23 -7.44 6.77 5.56
C LEU A 23 -8.57 7.76 5.89
N SER A 24 -8.65 8.16 7.16
CA SER A 24 -9.40 9.35 7.57
C SER A 24 -8.65 10.62 7.18
N ASN A 25 -9.36 11.73 6.96
CA ASN A 25 -8.73 13.03 6.71
C ASN A 25 -7.70 13.44 7.80
N SER A 26 -7.90 13.04 9.05
CA SER A 26 -6.92 13.29 10.13
C SER A 26 -5.57 12.62 9.89
N LYS A 27 -5.54 11.37 9.39
CA LYS A 27 -4.29 10.69 9.04
C LYS A 27 -3.64 11.28 7.78
N LYS A 28 -4.45 11.83 6.87
CA LYS A 28 -3.95 12.51 5.66
C LYS A 28 -3.17 13.80 5.97
N GLU A 29 -3.59 14.56 6.98
CA GLU A 29 -2.87 15.77 7.43
C GLU A 29 -1.45 15.42 7.91
N ALA A 30 -1.24 14.24 8.53
CA ALA A 30 0.09 13.76 8.91
C ALA A 30 1.01 13.53 7.69
N PHE A 31 0.44 13.20 6.53
CA PHE A 31 1.17 13.08 5.25
C PHE A 31 1.12 14.37 4.40
N ARG A 32 0.55 15.47 4.91
CA ARG A 32 0.23 16.69 4.16
C ARG A 32 -0.58 16.44 2.86
N LEU A 33 -1.27 15.32 2.76
CA LEU A 33 -1.98 14.86 1.55
C LEU A 33 -3.49 15.01 1.73
N ARG A 34 -3.96 16.24 1.90
CA ARG A 34 -5.39 16.52 1.91
C ARG A 34 -5.95 16.37 0.50
N LEU A 35 -6.97 15.51 0.35
CA LEU A 35 -7.66 15.36 -0.93
C LEU A 35 -8.76 16.42 -1.03
N ALA A 36 -8.58 17.39 -1.92
CA ALA A 36 -9.56 18.45 -2.13
C ALA A 36 -10.83 17.90 -2.82
N ALA A 37 -11.95 18.63 -2.72
CA ALA A 37 -13.20 18.19 -3.35
C ALA A 37 -13.07 17.92 -4.87
N PRO A 38 -12.42 18.78 -5.68
CA PRO A 38 -12.28 18.52 -7.13
C PRO A 38 -11.50 17.24 -7.45
N GLU A 39 -10.40 17.01 -6.73
CA GLU A 39 -9.55 15.83 -6.91
C GLU A 39 -10.29 14.55 -6.46
N ARG A 40 -10.99 14.61 -5.34
CA ARG A 40 -11.82 13.52 -4.83
C ARG A 40 -12.92 13.15 -5.83
N ASP A 41 -13.65 14.14 -6.32
CA ASP A 41 -14.81 13.93 -7.17
C ASP A 41 -14.38 13.36 -8.52
N ARG A 42 -13.25 13.83 -9.05
CA ARG A 42 -12.63 13.22 -10.24
C ARG A 42 -12.20 11.77 -9.99
N LEU A 43 -11.48 11.48 -8.91
CA LEU A 43 -11.05 10.10 -8.61
C LEU A 43 -12.22 9.14 -8.34
N ASN A 44 -13.32 9.62 -7.75
CA ASN A 44 -14.56 8.85 -7.61
C ASN A 44 -15.23 8.62 -8.99
N ALA A 45 -15.28 9.65 -9.84
CA ALA A 45 -15.87 9.55 -11.18
C ALA A 45 -15.09 8.57 -12.08
N LEU A 46 -13.77 8.51 -11.93
CA LEU A 46 -12.91 7.51 -12.57
C LEU A 46 -13.01 6.12 -11.94
N GLY A 47 -13.78 5.96 -10.86
CA GLY A 47 -13.95 4.70 -10.17
C GLY A 47 -12.68 4.18 -9.51
N LEU A 48 -11.67 5.02 -9.25
CA LEU A 48 -10.38 4.64 -8.66
C LEU A 48 -10.45 4.61 -7.13
N ILE A 49 -11.34 5.40 -6.54
CA ILE A 49 -11.59 5.42 -5.09
C ILE A 49 -13.08 5.36 -4.80
N VAL A 50 -13.42 4.95 -3.59
CA VAL A 50 -14.72 5.17 -2.96
C VAL A 50 -14.52 6.11 -1.79
N SER A 51 -15.34 7.16 -1.73
CA SER A 51 -15.33 8.13 -0.64
C SER A 51 -16.62 8.05 0.17
N VAL A 52 -16.52 7.82 1.48
CA VAL A 52 -17.67 7.77 2.39
C VAL A 52 -17.56 8.93 3.38
N LYS A 53 -18.66 9.67 3.57
CA LYS A 53 -18.75 10.77 4.55
C LYS A 53 -19.30 10.23 5.86
N ALA A 54 -18.48 10.24 6.91
CA ALA A 54 -18.87 9.86 8.27
C ALA A 54 -18.24 10.84 9.27
N GLY A 55 -18.80 12.05 9.37
CA GLY A 55 -18.20 13.21 10.02
C GLY A 55 -17.05 13.83 9.21
N SER A 56 -16.07 13.01 8.82
CA SER A 56 -15.01 13.35 7.85
C SER A 56 -15.04 12.39 6.65
N TYR A 57 -14.42 12.78 5.54
CA TYR A 57 -14.27 11.88 4.39
C TYR A 57 -13.25 10.79 4.71
N ARG A 58 -13.67 9.55 4.45
CA ARG A 58 -12.82 8.36 4.43
C ARG A 58 -12.74 7.86 3.00
N HIS A 59 -11.54 7.49 2.58
CA HIS A 59 -11.29 7.06 1.20
C HIS A 59 -10.67 5.68 1.18
N ARG A 60 -11.16 4.88 0.25
CA ARG A 60 -10.70 3.52 -0.01
C ARG A 60 -10.38 3.38 -1.49
N LEU A 61 -9.31 2.66 -1.82
CA LEU A 61 -9.07 2.26 -3.21
C LEU A 61 -10.12 1.23 -3.64
N THR A 62 -10.62 1.39 -4.87
CA THR A 62 -11.35 0.31 -5.55
C THR A 62 -10.37 -0.72 -6.08
N GLU A 63 -10.89 -1.85 -6.56
CA GLU A 63 -10.08 -2.81 -7.32
C GLU A 63 -9.43 -2.14 -8.54
N ALA A 64 -10.19 -1.32 -9.28
CA ALA A 64 -9.65 -0.56 -10.41
C ALA A 64 -8.52 0.40 -9.99
N GLY A 65 -8.64 1.05 -8.83
CA GLY A 65 -7.60 1.88 -8.23
C GLY A 65 -6.34 1.08 -7.85
N HIS A 66 -6.51 -0.08 -7.24
CA HIS A 66 -5.40 -1.01 -6.95
C HIS A 66 -4.66 -1.40 -8.22
N GLN A 67 -5.39 -1.88 -9.23
CA GLN A 67 -4.80 -2.26 -10.51
C GLN A 67 -4.13 -1.08 -11.22
N TRP A 68 -4.69 0.12 -11.10
CA TRP A 68 -4.05 1.33 -11.60
C TRP A 68 -2.70 1.57 -10.92
N CYS A 69 -2.63 1.51 -9.58
CA CYS A 69 -1.38 1.71 -8.84
C CYS A 69 -0.32 0.66 -9.21
N LEU A 70 -0.71 -0.60 -9.32
CA LEU A 70 0.19 -1.69 -9.69
C LEU A 70 0.77 -1.46 -11.10
N ARG A 71 -0.07 -1.07 -12.07
CA ARG A 71 0.39 -0.70 -13.42
C ARG A 71 1.30 0.52 -13.40
N GLU A 72 1.00 1.51 -12.58
CA GLU A 72 1.81 2.72 -12.46
C GLU A 72 3.23 2.38 -11.97
N LEU A 73 3.32 1.61 -10.88
CA LEU A 73 4.58 1.12 -10.32
C LEU A 73 5.32 0.19 -11.30
N ALA A 74 4.59 -0.67 -12.01
CA ALA A 74 5.13 -1.55 -13.03
C ALA A 74 5.57 -0.81 -14.30
N SER A 75 5.07 0.39 -14.57
CA SER A 75 5.52 1.18 -15.71
C SER A 75 6.91 1.75 -15.44
N GLY A 76 7.14 2.33 -14.25
CA GLY A 76 8.38 3.03 -13.90
C GLY A 76 8.68 4.21 -14.84
N ARG A 77 7.66 4.74 -15.53
CA ARG A 77 7.83 5.77 -16.56
C ARG A 77 7.35 7.11 -16.05
N ALA A 78 8.23 8.10 -16.14
CA ALA A 78 7.80 9.49 -16.06
C ALA A 78 7.10 9.90 -17.37
N ARG A 79 6.09 10.76 -17.26
CA ARG A 79 5.31 11.27 -18.39
C ARG A 79 5.87 12.60 -18.91
N ALA A 80 5.49 12.97 -20.14
CA ALA A 80 5.79 14.30 -20.67
C ALA A 80 5.11 15.36 -19.80
N GLY A 81 5.87 16.36 -19.34
CA GLY A 81 5.38 17.38 -18.40
C GLY A 81 5.68 17.11 -16.93
N ASP A 82 6.18 15.93 -16.56
CA ASP A 82 6.60 15.64 -15.19
C ASP A 82 7.81 16.51 -14.79
N SER A 83 7.87 16.94 -13.53
CA SER A 83 8.99 17.71 -12.97
C SER A 83 10.28 16.88 -12.94
N ARG A 84 11.44 17.54 -12.78
CA ARG A 84 12.73 16.84 -12.61
C ARG A 84 12.70 15.86 -11.43
N LEU A 85 12.02 16.23 -10.34
CA LEU A 85 11.90 15.39 -9.15
C LEU A 85 11.08 14.13 -9.45
N GLU A 86 9.94 14.28 -10.13
CA GLU A 86 9.10 13.15 -10.53
C GLU A 86 9.86 12.19 -11.45
N ARG A 87 10.58 12.74 -12.44
CA ARG A 87 11.44 11.91 -13.32
C ARG A 87 12.48 11.12 -12.54
N ASN A 88 13.15 11.75 -11.57
CA ASN A 88 14.14 11.07 -10.73
C ASN A 88 13.49 10.01 -9.82
N PHE A 89 12.30 10.27 -9.31
CA PHE A 89 11.54 9.31 -8.51
C PHE A 89 11.16 8.07 -9.34
N TYR A 90 10.62 8.23 -10.54
CA TYR A 90 10.31 7.10 -11.42
C TYR A 90 11.57 6.36 -11.88
N ALA A 91 12.68 7.05 -12.10
CA ALA A 91 13.97 6.43 -12.40
C ALA A 91 14.46 5.55 -11.23
N LEU A 92 14.33 6.04 -9.99
CA LEU A 92 14.64 5.26 -8.78
C LEU A 92 13.73 4.04 -8.66
N LEU A 93 12.41 4.20 -8.85
CA LEU A 93 11.47 3.08 -8.84
C LEU A 93 11.82 2.04 -9.91
N GLY A 94 12.19 2.47 -11.12
CA GLY A 94 12.66 1.59 -12.18
C GLY A 94 13.92 0.82 -11.78
N ALA A 95 14.89 1.47 -11.13
CA ALA A 95 16.11 0.82 -10.64
C ALA A 95 15.85 -0.19 -9.51
N VAL A 96 14.88 0.08 -8.63
CA VAL A 96 14.46 -0.84 -7.56
C VAL A 96 13.70 -2.03 -8.13
N ARG A 97 12.88 -1.85 -9.17
CA ARG A 97 12.13 -2.93 -9.83
C ARG A 97 13.02 -4.03 -10.40
N GLY A 98 14.25 -3.70 -10.80
CA GLY A 98 15.24 -4.71 -11.22
C GLY A 98 15.72 -5.63 -10.10
N ARG A 99 15.40 -5.31 -8.84
CA ARG A 99 15.81 -6.06 -7.65
C ARG A 99 14.64 -6.58 -6.81
N VAL A 100 13.47 -5.94 -6.89
CA VAL A 100 12.30 -6.25 -6.07
C VAL A 100 11.04 -6.21 -6.94
N ASP A 101 10.20 -7.24 -6.83
CA ASP A 101 8.87 -7.25 -7.42
C ASP A 101 7.92 -6.37 -6.58
N LEU A 102 7.98 -5.06 -6.85
CA LEU A 102 7.17 -4.05 -6.16
C LEU A 102 5.66 -4.35 -6.25
N PRO A 103 5.09 -4.70 -7.42
CA PRO A 103 3.69 -5.12 -7.49
C PRO A 103 3.33 -6.26 -6.54
N SER A 104 4.16 -7.30 -6.46
CA SER A 104 3.90 -8.40 -5.51
C SER A 104 4.03 -7.97 -4.06
N MET A 105 4.99 -7.09 -3.75
CA MET A 105 5.16 -6.54 -2.40
C MET A 105 3.92 -5.75 -1.93
N PHE A 106 3.26 -5.02 -2.83
CA PHE A 106 2.06 -4.23 -2.53
C PHE A 106 0.74 -4.98 -2.77
N SER A 107 0.78 -6.14 -3.44
CA SER A 107 -0.38 -7.04 -3.51
C SER A 107 -0.63 -7.72 -2.16
N LEU A 108 0.42 -7.91 -1.35
CA LEU A 108 0.34 -8.44 0.01
C LEU A 108 -0.36 -7.50 1.02
N THR A 109 -0.45 -6.20 0.72
CA THR A 109 -1.06 -5.20 1.62
C THR A 109 -2.53 -4.90 1.30
N GLY A 110 -3.05 -5.39 0.18
CA GLY A 110 -4.45 -5.24 -0.24
C GLY A 110 -5.37 -6.39 0.16
N GLY A 111 -4.81 -7.58 0.38
CA GLY A 111 -5.55 -8.68 1.01
C GLY A 111 -5.76 -8.41 2.48
N GLN A 112 -6.94 -8.74 3.02
CA GLN A 112 -6.96 -9.17 4.43
C GLN A 112 -5.81 -10.17 4.58
N PRO A 113 -4.96 -10.07 5.63
CA PRO A 113 -3.96 -11.11 5.85
C PRO A 113 -4.70 -12.43 5.75
N ASP A 114 -4.22 -13.30 4.87
CA ASP A 114 -4.78 -14.64 4.74
C ASP A 114 -4.99 -15.17 6.15
N GLN A 115 -6.18 -15.68 6.47
CA GLN A 115 -6.51 -16.14 7.81
C GLN A 115 -5.43 -17.12 8.32
N GLN A 116 -4.81 -17.86 7.39
CA GLN A 116 -3.68 -18.73 7.67
C GLN A 116 -2.39 -17.97 8.01
N MET A 117 -2.10 -16.87 7.31
CA MET A 117 -1.00 -15.94 7.63
C MET A 117 -1.21 -15.27 8.98
N GLU A 118 -2.43 -14.84 9.30
CA GLU A 118 -2.76 -14.23 10.60
C GLU A 118 -2.64 -15.24 11.75
N LEU A 119 -3.13 -16.47 11.54
CA LEU A 119 -2.97 -17.57 12.50
C LEU A 119 -1.48 -17.92 12.69
N ALA A 120 -0.69 -17.97 11.62
CA ALA A 120 0.74 -18.22 11.67
C ALA A 120 1.49 -17.11 12.42
N ALA A 121 1.18 -15.84 12.16
CA ALA A 121 1.75 -14.70 12.87
C ALA A 121 1.42 -14.75 14.37
N CYS A 122 0.16 -15.05 14.70
CA CYS A 122 -0.30 -15.19 16.08
C CYS A 122 0.37 -16.36 16.81
N ALA A 123 0.55 -17.51 16.15
CA ALA A 123 1.23 -18.67 16.72
C ALA A 123 2.71 -18.39 16.97
N ALA A 124 3.41 -17.81 15.99
CA ALA A 124 4.82 -17.41 16.11
C ALA A 124 5.03 -16.41 17.26
N TYR A 125 4.20 -15.37 17.32
CA TYR A 125 4.29 -14.36 18.38
C TYR A 125 4.01 -14.94 19.77
N ARG A 126 2.97 -15.78 19.95
CA ARG A 126 2.66 -16.40 21.24
C ARG A 126 3.79 -17.30 21.73
N ARG A 127 4.38 -18.08 20.83
CA ARG A 127 5.53 -18.94 21.14
C ARG A 127 6.72 -18.11 21.62
N LEU A 128 7.13 -17.12 20.81
CA LEU A 128 8.26 -16.26 21.15
C LEU A 128 8.03 -15.46 22.43
N ARG A 129 6.81 -14.99 22.68
CA ARG A 129 6.44 -14.31 23.93
C ARG A 129 6.46 -15.25 25.14
N SER A 130 6.15 -16.53 24.97
CA SER A 130 6.21 -17.51 26.07
C SER A 130 7.65 -17.89 26.43
N GLU A 131 8.56 -17.80 25.47
CA GLU A 131 9.99 -18.11 25.63
C GLU A 131 10.80 -16.87 26.08
N ALA A 132 10.40 -15.67 25.64
CA ALA A 132 11.06 -14.42 25.99
C ALA A 132 10.49 -13.84 27.30
N ARG A 133 11.32 -13.72 28.34
CA ARG A 133 11.00 -12.98 29.58
C ARG A 133 10.89 -11.45 29.38
N GLY A 134 10.83 -10.97 28.13
CA GLY A 134 10.87 -9.56 27.72
C GLY A 134 10.22 -9.33 26.35
N GLY A 135 10.58 -8.24 25.68
CA GLY A 135 10.08 -7.93 24.33
C GLY A 135 10.62 -8.90 23.27
N VAL A 136 9.82 -9.15 22.23
CA VAL A 136 10.19 -10.01 21.09
C VAL A 136 10.93 -9.18 20.05
N SER A 137 12.10 -9.62 19.60
CA SER A 137 12.83 -9.00 18.48
C SER A 137 12.05 -9.21 17.18
N LEU A 138 12.09 -8.20 16.29
CA LEU A 138 11.48 -8.31 14.96
C LEU A 138 12.13 -9.42 14.12
N ALA A 139 13.43 -9.66 14.31
CA ALA A 139 14.15 -10.74 13.63
C ALA A 139 13.63 -12.11 14.05
N ASP A 140 13.50 -12.35 15.36
CA ASP A 140 12.99 -13.62 15.91
C ASP A 140 11.53 -13.85 15.47
N LEU A 141 10.72 -12.78 15.41
CA LEU A 141 9.35 -12.85 14.93
C LEU A 141 9.28 -13.26 13.46
N LEU A 142 10.15 -12.74 12.61
CA LEU A 142 10.23 -13.08 11.19
C LEU A 142 10.61 -14.55 11.00
N ASP A 143 11.61 -15.03 11.73
CA ASP A 143 12.05 -16.43 11.67
C ASP A 143 10.94 -17.39 12.14
N GLY A 144 10.25 -17.03 13.23
CA GLY A 144 9.11 -17.79 13.74
C GLY A 144 7.94 -17.84 12.75
N LEU A 145 7.65 -16.73 12.07
CA LEU A 145 6.62 -16.64 11.03
C LEU A 145 6.93 -17.57 9.85
N GLN A 146 8.18 -17.53 9.37
CA GLN A 146 8.62 -18.41 8.28
C GLN A 146 8.54 -19.89 8.67
N ALA A 147 8.87 -20.24 9.91
CA ALA A 147 8.75 -21.60 10.41
C ALA A 147 7.30 -22.08 10.48
N ALA A 148 6.37 -21.24 10.96
CA ALA A 148 4.95 -21.55 11.07
C ALA A 148 4.27 -21.73 9.69
N LEU A 149 4.66 -20.92 8.70
CA LEU A 149 4.13 -21.03 7.34
C LEU A 149 4.56 -22.33 6.65
N ARG A 150 5.80 -22.79 6.86
CA ARG A 150 6.29 -24.07 6.31
C ARG A 150 5.55 -25.29 6.87
N GLN A 151 5.11 -25.23 8.13
CA GLN A 151 4.35 -26.32 8.78
C GLN A 151 2.89 -26.38 8.31
N SER A 152 2.39 -25.30 7.71
CA SER A 152 1.00 -25.17 7.26
C SER A 152 0.77 -25.66 5.82
N THR A 153 1.82 -26.06 5.12
CA THR A 153 1.78 -26.50 3.70
C THR A 153 1.84 -28.04 3.55
N HIS A 154 1.72 -28.79 4.64
CA HIS A 154 1.63 -30.25 4.70
C HIS A 154 0.30 -30.68 5.31
#